data_AF-I9CB33-F1
#
_entry.id   AF-I9CB33-F1
#
_cell.length_a   1.000
_cell.length_b   1.000
_cell.length_c   1.000
_cell.angle_alpha   90.00
_cell.angle_beta   90.00
_cell.angle_gamma   90.00
#
_symmetry.space_group_name_H-M   'P 1'
#
loop_
_entity.id
_entity.type
_entity.pdbx_description
1 polymer ?
#
loop_
_entity_poly.entity_id
_entity_poly.type
_entity_poly.pdbx_seq_one_letter_code
_entity_poly.pdbx_strand_id
1 'polypeptide(L)'
;MTKIDYDWGLSNPGPDQLMVWLEPWAEEFVVPVRSTVALKASGRAEAREIGDIEWASDHIVIWASATIVQVFIDDVLQDSASAAISVPEGLSRGMLNILFKGQPSARLGGAASHPKDQPSWRERLWRWLRLN
;
A
#
# COMPACT_ATOMS: atom_id res chain seq x y z
N MET A 1 -25.81 5.50 -9.00
CA MET A 1 -24.57 4.87 -8.52
C MET A 1 -24.42 5.19 -7.05
N THR A 2 -24.48 4.18 -6.20
CA THR A 2 -24.12 4.29 -4.78
C THR A 2 -22.62 4.53 -4.71
N LYS A 3 -22.21 5.68 -4.16
CA LYS A 3 -20.80 5.99 -3.92
C LYS A 3 -20.26 4.94 -2.95
N ILE A 4 -19.25 4.17 -3.36
CA ILE A 4 -18.56 3.28 -2.44
C ILE A 4 -17.81 4.19 -1.46
N ASP A 5 -18.07 4.00 -0.17
CA ASP A 5 -17.35 4.69 0.89
C ASP A 5 -16.04 3.93 1.12
N TYR A 6 -14.93 4.59 0.78
CA TYR A 6 -13.57 4.06 0.90
C TYR A 6 -12.90 4.69 2.12
N ASP A 7 -12.16 3.88 2.87
CA ASP A 7 -11.44 4.35 4.05
C ASP A 7 -10.15 5.09 3.66
N TRP A 8 -9.59 4.77 2.48
CA TRP A 8 -8.44 5.47 1.91
C TRP A 8 -8.43 5.38 0.38
N GLY A 9 -7.82 6.37 -0.28
CA GLY A 9 -7.57 6.30 -1.72
C GLY A 9 -6.50 7.27 -2.19
N LEU A 10 -5.90 6.94 -3.34
CA LEU A 10 -4.85 7.69 -3.99
C LEU A 10 -4.96 7.57 -5.50
N SER A 11 -4.93 8.70 -6.18
CA SER A 11 -4.76 8.72 -7.63
C SER A 11 -3.28 8.66 -8.01
N ASN A 12 -2.97 7.94 -9.08
CA ASN A 12 -1.65 7.95 -9.72
C ASN A 12 -1.62 8.98 -10.86
N PRO A 13 -1.23 10.25 -10.61
CA PRO A 13 -1.14 11.26 -11.67
C PRO A 13 0.14 11.15 -12.50
N GLY A 14 1.08 10.29 -12.09
CA GLY A 14 2.40 10.17 -12.70
C GLY A 14 2.36 9.56 -14.10
N PRO A 15 3.43 9.73 -14.90
CA PRO A 15 3.54 9.13 -16.22
C PRO A 15 3.84 7.63 -16.17
N ASP A 16 4.22 7.11 -15.01
CA ASP A 16 4.60 5.72 -14.78
C ASP A 16 3.58 4.97 -13.92
N GLN A 17 3.59 3.65 -13.98
CA GLN A 17 2.80 2.81 -13.08
C GLN A 17 3.26 3.01 -11.63
N LEU A 18 2.30 2.98 -10.71
CA LEU A 18 2.57 3.07 -9.28
C LEU A 18 2.43 1.68 -8.66
N MET A 19 3.46 1.24 -7.96
CA MET A 19 3.40 0.00 -7.21
C MET A 19 2.85 0.26 -5.79
N VAL A 20 1.86 -0.53 -5.37
CA VAL A 20 1.29 -0.50 -4.03
C VAL A 20 1.48 -1.87 -3.39
N TRP A 21 2.09 -1.90 -2.22
CA TRP A 21 2.32 -3.09 -1.44
C TRP A 21 1.42 -3.10 -0.21
N LEU A 22 0.75 -4.22 0.01
CA LEU A 22 -0.16 -4.40 1.12
C LEU A 22 0.42 -5.43 2.09
N GLU A 23 0.87 -4.92 3.23
CA GLU A 23 1.35 -5.70 4.36
C GLU A 23 0.22 -5.87 5.38
N PRO A 24 0.11 -7.00 6.09
CA PRO A 24 1.10 -8.08 6.19
C PRO A 24 0.91 -9.23 5.18
N TRP A 25 0.05 -9.06 4.16
CA TRP A 25 -0.28 -10.13 3.21
C TRP A 25 0.72 -10.33 2.09
N ALA A 26 1.74 -9.47 1.98
CA ALA A 26 2.75 -9.54 0.91
C ALA A 26 2.18 -9.34 -0.50
N GLU A 27 1.13 -8.54 -0.62
CA GLU A 27 0.46 -8.40 -1.90
C GLU A 27 0.93 -7.15 -2.63
N GLU A 28 1.11 -7.30 -3.94
CA GLU A 28 1.55 -6.23 -4.81
C GLU A 28 0.45 -5.89 -5.82
N PHE A 29 0.12 -4.60 -5.91
CA PHE A 29 -0.86 -4.07 -6.84
C PHE A 29 -0.20 -3.05 -7.74
N VAL A 30 -0.24 -3.31 -9.04
CA VAL A 30 0.21 -2.37 -10.06
C VAL A 30 -0.95 -1.43 -10.38
N VAL A 31 -0.81 -0.17 -10.00
CA VAL A 31 -1.79 0.88 -10.30
C VAL A 31 -1.41 1.57 -11.61
N PRO A 32 -2.23 1.45 -12.68
CA PRO A 32 -1.92 2.07 -13.95
C PRO A 32 -1.79 3.59 -13.89
N VAL A 33 -1.19 4.15 -14.93
CA VAL A 33 -1.08 5.59 -15.14
C VAL A 33 -2.49 6.19 -15.22
N ARG A 34 -2.74 7.26 -14.45
CA ARG A 34 -4.04 7.95 -14.36
C ARG A 34 -5.18 7.12 -13.76
N SER A 35 -4.87 5.99 -13.14
CA SER A 35 -5.83 5.22 -12.34
C SER A 35 -5.83 5.66 -10.89
N THR A 36 -6.89 5.28 -10.16
CA THR A 36 -7.02 5.49 -8.73
C THR A 36 -7.05 4.14 -8.01
N VAL A 37 -6.24 4.02 -6.96
CA VAL A 37 -6.35 2.93 -6.00
C VAL A 37 -7.17 3.39 -4.80
N ALA A 38 -8.08 2.55 -4.34
CA ALA A 38 -8.86 2.79 -3.14
C ALA A 38 -8.88 1.53 -2.29
N LEU A 39 -8.91 1.71 -0.98
CA LEU A 39 -8.95 0.64 -0.02
C LEU A 39 -10.19 0.73 0.86
N LYS A 40 -10.70 -0.43 1.23
CA LYS A 40 -11.77 -0.57 2.20
C LYS A 40 -11.39 -1.60 3.26
N ALA A 41 -11.28 -1.15 4.49
CA ALA A 41 -11.09 -2.00 5.65
C ALA A 41 -12.43 -2.64 6.03
N SER A 42 -12.36 -3.90 6.44
CA SER A 42 -13.48 -4.55 7.13
C SER A 42 -12.98 -5.37 8.31
N GLY A 43 -13.77 -5.42 9.37
CA GLY A 43 -13.36 -6.01 10.65
C GLY A 43 -14.15 -5.45 11.83
N ARG A 44 -13.72 -5.78 13.06
CA ARG A 44 -14.31 -5.22 14.29
C ARG A 44 -14.17 -3.69 14.30
N ALA A 45 -15.07 -3.02 15.02
CA ALA A 45 -15.26 -1.56 14.97
C ALA A 45 -13.98 -0.72 15.23
N GLU A 46 -13.00 -1.27 15.96
CA GLU A 46 -11.73 -0.61 16.28
C GLU A 46 -10.63 -0.85 15.21
N ALA A 47 -10.83 -1.82 14.30
CA ALA A 47 -9.91 -2.19 13.21
C ALA A 47 -10.41 -1.71 11.83
N ARG A 48 -11.21 -0.64 11.82
CA ARG A 48 -11.71 0.00 10.57
C ARG A 48 -10.71 0.96 9.96
N GLU A 49 -9.65 1.30 10.67
CA GLU A 49 -8.57 2.08 10.09
C GLU A 49 -7.74 1.17 9.18
N ILE A 50 -7.34 1.69 8.01
CA ILE A 50 -6.48 0.94 7.09
C ILE A 50 -5.17 0.60 7.78
N GLY A 51 -4.51 1.57 8.41
CA GLY A 51 -3.23 1.41 9.08
C GLY A 51 -2.23 2.49 8.67
N ASP A 52 -0.93 2.17 8.76
CA ASP A 52 0.15 3.12 8.43
C ASP A 52 0.49 3.10 6.94
N ILE A 53 0.86 4.25 6.39
CA ILE A 53 1.25 4.39 4.99
C ILE A 53 2.68 4.88 4.90
N GLU A 54 3.46 4.15 4.12
CA GLU A 54 4.87 4.39 3.91
C GLU A 54 5.16 4.66 2.45
N TRP A 55 5.89 5.76 2.21
CA TRP A 55 6.23 6.20 0.87
C TRP A 55 7.68 5.88 0.58
N ALA A 56 7.91 5.08 -0.45
CA ALA A 56 9.23 4.86 -1.03
C ALA A 56 9.40 5.67 -2.33
N SER A 57 10.56 5.56 -2.95
CA SER A 57 10.92 6.27 -4.18
C SER A 57 10.11 5.78 -5.40
N ASP A 58 9.75 4.49 -5.43
CA ASP A 58 9.10 3.80 -6.55
C ASP A 58 7.80 3.05 -6.18
N HIS A 59 7.50 2.90 -4.88
CA HIS A 59 6.30 2.22 -4.41
C HIS A 59 5.70 2.86 -3.13
N ILE A 60 4.52 2.40 -2.75
CA ILE A 60 3.87 2.72 -1.48
C ILE A 60 3.66 1.43 -0.72
N VAL A 61 3.98 1.42 0.56
CA VAL A 61 3.70 0.31 1.47
C VAL A 61 2.55 0.69 2.38
N ILE A 62 1.54 -0.15 2.44
CA ILE A 62 0.37 0.01 3.30
C ILE A 62 0.45 -1.08 4.35
N TRP A 63 0.73 -0.67 5.58
CA TRP A 63 0.80 -1.55 6.75
C TRP A 63 -0.58 -1.66 7.36
N ALA A 64 -1.33 -2.65 6.92
CA ALA A 64 -2.71 -2.81 7.33
C ALA A 64 -2.83 -3.23 8.80
N SER A 65 -3.69 -2.54 9.55
CA SER A 65 -4.12 -2.94 10.90
C SER A 65 -5.50 -3.61 10.89
N ALA A 66 -6.24 -3.48 9.79
CA ALA A 66 -7.54 -4.11 9.59
C ALA A 66 -7.43 -5.64 9.47
N THR A 67 -8.47 -6.35 9.89
CA THR A 67 -8.53 -7.82 9.77
C THR A 67 -8.61 -8.28 8.32
N ILE A 68 -9.33 -7.50 7.50
CA ILE A 68 -9.53 -7.73 6.06
C ILE A 68 -9.41 -6.38 5.36
N VAL A 69 -8.74 -6.35 4.22
CA VAL A 69 -8.66 -5.19 3.34
C VAL A 69 -9.17 -5.59 1.96
N GLN A 70 -9.96 -4.72 1.33
CA GLN A 70 -10.35 -4.87 -0.06
C GLN A 70 -9.66 -3.78 -0.87
N VAL A 71 -9.08 -4.18 -2.01
CA VAL A 71 -8.36 -3.28 -2.91
C VAL A 71 -9.20 -3.03 -4.16
N PHE A 72 -9.38 -1.76 -4.51
CA PHE A 72 -10.09 -1.33 -5.69
C PHE A 72 -9.15 -0.51 -6.58
N ILE A 73 -9.14 -0.79 -7.87
CA ILE A 73 -8.48 0.03 -8.88
C ILE A 73 -9.56 0.51 -9.85
N ASP A 74 -9.73 1.83 -9.96
CA ASP A 74 -10.80 2.45 -10.75
C ASP A 74 -12.19 1.88 -10.43
N ASP A 75 -12.49 1.75 -9.13
CA ASP A 75 -13.69 1.15 -8.56
C ASP A 75 -13.89 -0.36 -8.87
N VAL A 76 -12.91 -1.02 -9.48
CA VAL A 76 -12.92 -2.46 -9.74
C VAL A 76 -12.22 -3.20 -8.61
N LEU A 77 -12.96 -4.09 -7.93
CA LEU A 77 -12.42 -4.97 -6.89
C LEU A 77 -11.33 -5.88 -7.49
N GLN A 78 -10.15 -5.86 -6.86
CA GLN A 78 -9.04 -6.73 -7.22
C GLN A 78 -9.11 -8.05 -6.47
N ASP A 79 -8.55 -9.11 -7.07
CA ASP A 79 -8.35 -10.37 -6.36
C ASP A 79 -7.24 -10.18 -5.33
N SER A 80 -7.52 -10.52 -4.07
CA SER A 80 -6.60 -10.25 -2.97
C SER A 80 -6.76 -11.27 -1.84
N ALA A 81 -5.64 -11.81 -1.38
CA ALA A 81 -5.55 -12.66 -0.20
C ALA A 81 -6.02 -11.92 1.05
N SER A 82 -5.81 -10.59 1.14
CA SER A 82 -6.31 -9.77 2.23
C SER A 82 -7.83 -9.70 2.32
N ALA A 83 -8.54 -10.02 1.23
CA ALA A 83 -9.99 -10.14 1.22
C ALA A 83 -10.49 -11.50 1.80
N ALA A 84 -9.62 -12.52 1.87
CA ALA A 84 -9.97 -13.89 2.20
C ALA A 84 -9.30 -14.46 3.46
N ILE A 85 -8.08 -13.99 3.78
CA ILE A 85 -7.26 -14.50 4.88
C ILE A 85 -7.16 -13.41 5.92
N SER A 86 -7.71 -13.63 7.11
CA SER A 86 -7.55 -12.70 8.23
C SER A 86 -6.12 -12.72 8.77
N VAL A 87 -5.54 -11.55 9.05
CA VAL A 87 -4.28 -11.46 9.81
C VAL A 87 -4.48 -12.06 11.21
N PRO A 88 -3.59 -12.95 11.67
CA PRO A 88 -3.62 -13.44 13.05
C PRO A 88 -3.52 -12.30 14.06
N GLU A 89 -4.34 -12.34 15.12
CA GLU A 89 -4.24 -11.39 16.23
C GLU A 89 -2.82 -11.43 16.84
N GLY A 90 -2.20 -10.26 16.98
CA GLY A 90 -0.86 -10.12 17.55
C GLY A 90 0.29 -10.03 16.54
N LEU A 91 0.03 -10.20 15.24
CA LEU A 91 1.05 -9.97 14.20
C LEU A 91 1.27 -8.46 13.99
N SER A 92 2.18 -7.88 14.78
CA SER A 92 2.51 -6.45 14.67
C SER A 92 3.59 -6.18 13.62
N ARG A 93 3.58 -4.96 13.07
CA ARG A 93 4.66 -4.43 12.24
C ARG A 93 6.04 -4.54 12.90
N GLY A 94 6.12 -4.34 14.21
CA GLY A 94 7.35 -4.52 14.98
C GLY A 94 7.85 -5.96 14.97
N MET A 95 6.95 -6.93 15.11
CA MET A 95 7.27 -8.36 15.03
C MET A 95 7.74 -8.75 13.64
N LEU A 96 7.07 -8.30 12.57
CA LEU A 96 7.46 -8.55 11.18
C LEU A 96 8.85 -7.96 10.87
N ASN A 97 9.11 -6.73 11.34
CA ASN A 97 10.43 -6.11 11.20
C ASN A 97 11.54 -6.88 11.91
N ILE A 98 11.25 -7.54 13.04
CA ILE A 98 12.22 -8.39 13.74
C ILE A 98 12.43 -9.70 12.99
N LEU A 99 11.34 -10.38 12.60
CA LEU A 99 11.38 -11.67 11.89
C LEU A 99 12.18 -11.57 10.58
N PHE A 100 12.07 -10.44 9.88
CA PHE A 100 12.71 -10.24 8.57
C PHE A 100 13.93 -9.32 8.60
N LYS A 101 14.44 -8.96 9.78
CA LYS A 101 15.54 -7.99 9.96
C LYS A 101 16.82 -8.31 9.18
N GLY A 102 17.11 -9.59 8.95
CA GLY A 102 18.30 -10.07 8.25
C GLY A 102 18.08 -10.50 6.79
N GLN A 103 16.83 -10.47 6.33
CA GLN A 103 16.47 -10.82 4.96
C GLN A 103 15.45 -9.78 4.46
N PRO A 104 15.92 -8.61 3.97
CA PRO A 104 15.04 -7.59 3.44
C PRO A 104 14.25 -8.05 2.21
N SER A 105 14.74 -9.07 1.49
CA SER A 105 13.99 -9.75 0.43
C SER A 105 12.91 -10.69 0.97
N ALA A 106 12.98 -11.04 2.26
CA ALA A 106 11.93 -11.75 2.99
C ALA A 106 11.02 -10.77 3.75
N ARG A 107 11.36 -9.47 3.83
CA ARG A 107 10.32 -8.46 4.04
C ARG A 107 9.41 -8.58 2.83
N LEU A 108 8.13 -8.74 3.12
CA LEU A 108 7.07 -8.95 2.16
C LEU A 108 6.74 -7.69 1.34
N GLY A 109 7.53 -6.62 1.53
CA GLY A 109 7.74 -5.52 0.61
C GLY A 109 9.18 -5.51 0.09
N GLY A 110 9.43 -6.29 -0.97
CA GLY A 110 10.75 -6.57 -1.55
C GLY A 110 11.54 -5.39 -2.10
N ALA A 111 12.07 -4.54 -1.25
CA ALA A 111 13.29 -3.78 -1.53
C ALA A 111 14.03 -3.53 -0.23
N ALA A 112 15.36 -3.59 -0.26
CA ALA A 112 16.16 -3.09 0.84
C ALA A 112 15.69 -1.65 1.12
N SER A 113 15.11 -1.41 2.29
CA SER A 113 14.79 -0.06 2.74
C SER A 113 16.12 0.68 2.83
N HIS A 114 16.57 1.29 1.74
CA HIS A 114 17.66 2.23 1.78
C HIS A 114 17.10 3.43 2.53
N PRO A 115 17.63 3.80 3.70
CA PRO A 115 17.14 4.93 4.48
C PRO A 115 17.35 6.30 3.80
N LYS A 116 17.62 6.33 2.48
CA LYS A 116 17.88 7.52 1.67
C LYS A 116 16.79 7.84 0.64
N ASP A 117 15.79 6.99 0.48
CA ASP A 117 14.87 7.08 -0.66
C ASP A 117 13.46 7.57 -0.29
N GLN A 118 13.36 8.57 0.58
CA GLN A 118 12.19 9.45 0.59
C GLN A 118 12.46 10.60 -0.38
N PRO A 119 11.97 10.57 -1.63
CA PRO A 119 12.05 11.74 -2.47
C PRO A 119 11.21 12.84 -1.83
N SER A 120 11.83 14.00 -1.64
CA SER A 120 11.12 15.19 -1.20
C SER A 120 10.01 15.51 -2.20
N TRP A 121 8.90 16.09 -1.72
CA TRP A 121 7.80 16.54 -2.59
C TRP A 121 8.29 17.41 -3.77
N ARG A 122 9.40 18.14 -3.54
CA ARG A 122 10.09 18.94 -4.55
C ARG A 122 10.67 18.08 -5.67
N GLU A 123 11.33 16.98 -5.37
CA GLU A 123 11.93 16.10 -6.39
C GLU A 123 10.86 15.44 -7.27
N ARG A 124 9.70 15.11 -6.69
CA ARG A 124 8.54 14.65 -7.46
C ARG A 124 8.01 15.73 -8.41
N LEU A 125 7.91 16.98 -7.95
CA LEU A 125 7.49 18.12 -8.78
C LEU A 125 8.51 18.46 -9.88
N TRP A 126 9.81 18.37 -9.58
CA TRP A 126 10.88 18.63 -10.53
C TRP A 126 10.96 17.56 -11.64
N ARG A 127 10.67 16.29 -11.34
CA ARG A 127 10.54 15.25 -12.38
C ARG A 127 9.37 15.53 -13.31
N TRP A 128 8.25 16.02 -12.77
CA TRP A 128 7.08 16.41 -13.56
C TRP A 128 7.35 17.59 -14.52
N LEU A 129 8.15 18.57 -14.09
CA LEU A 129 8.50 19.74 -14.90
C LEU A 129 9.55 19.48 -15.99
N ARG A 130 10.34 18.40 -15.90
CA ARG A 130 11.38 18.08 -16.91
C ARG A 130 10.88 17.24 -18.10
N LEU A 131 9.68 16.70 -18.01
CA LEU A 131 9.10 15.80 -19.03
C LEU A 131 7.96 16.46 -19.83
N ASN A 132 7.67 17.74 -19.56
CA ASN A 132 6.90 18.65 -20.41
C ASN A 132 7.84 19.69 -21.03
#